data_AF-A0A5F0TYA4-F1
#
_entry.id   AF-A0A5F0TYA4-F1
#
_cell.length_a   1.000
_cell.length_b   1.000
_cell.length_c   1.000
_cell.angle_alpha   90.00
_cell.angle_beta   90.00
_cell.angle_gamma   90.00
#
_symmetry.space_group_name_H-M   'P 1'
#
loop_
_entity.id
_entity.type
_entity.pdbx_description
1 polymer ?
#
loop_
_entity_poly.entity_id
_entity_poly.type
_entity_poly.pdbx_seq_one_letter_code
_entity_poly.pdbx_strand_id
1 'polypeptide(L)'
;MNYMEIYLNKIFKTSLRYNIDDYKMKLDKKLKDIEEYIAYLSEKRMQLKKLIDSISLALENKYIDIADLYNIRCAEEVHDNEIASLRNNLNQIEAYCAQIESKISEQAKEKMTIEKECHLIHYMSAVA
;
A
#
# COMPACT_ATOMS: atom_id res chain seq x y z
N MET A 1 -17.87 32.14 -45.28
CA MET A 1 -17.20 31.48 -44.15
C MET A 1 -17.34 32.41 -42.95
N ASN A 2 -18.04 31.98 -41.90
CA ASN A 2 -18.44 32.87 -40.80
C ASN A 2 -17.24 33.11 -39.87
N TYR A 3 -16.74 34.35 -39.82
CA TYR A 3 -15.56 34.73 -39.02
C TYR A 3 -15.75 34.41 -37.53
N MET A 4 -17.00 34.49 -37.05
CA MET A 4 -17.39 34.17 -35.69
C MET A 4 -17.24 32.67 -35.38
N GLU A 5 -17.51 31.81 -36.35
CA GLU A 5 -17.41 30.36 -36.23
C GLU A 5 -15.94 29.92 -36.12
N ILE A 6 -15.04 30.52 -36.91
CA ILE A 6 -13.59 30.30 -36.81
C ILE A 6 -13.07 30.74 -35.44
N TYR A 7 -13.50 31.92 -34.98
CA TYR A 7 -13.06 32.48 -33.71
C TYR A 7 -13.51 31.63 -32.51
N LEU A 8 -14.78 31.21 -32.50
CA LEU A 8 -15.32 30.31 -31.48
C LEU A 8 -14.57 28.97 -31.48
N ASN A 9 -14.36 28.36 -32.66
CA ASN A 9 -13.66 27.09 -32.78
C ASN A 9 -12.21 27.18 -32.26
N LYS A 10 -11.53 28.31 -32.51
CA LYS A 10 -10.19 28.56 -31.96
C LYS A 10 -10.19 28.63 -30.43
N ILE A 11 -11.14 29.38 -29.83
CA ILE A 11 -11.27 29.48 -28.37
C ILE A 11 -11.58 28.11 -27.76
N PHE A 12 -12.52 27.36 -28.33
CA PHE A 12 -12.87 26.02 -27.87
C PHE A 12 -11.67 25.08 -27.88
N LYS A 13 -10.90 25.04 -28.97
CA LYS A 13 -9.69 24.21 -29.06
C LYS A 13 -8.63 24.60 -28.04
N THR A 14 -8.40 25.90 -27.84
CA THR A 14 -7.41 26.37 -26.85
C THR A 14 -7.85 26.03 -25.42
N SER A 15 -9.12 26.23 -25.09
CA SER A 15 -9.66 25.89 -23.76
C SER A 15 -9.64 24.38 -23.52
N LEU A 16 -10.02 23.58 -24.50
CA LEU A 16 -10.01 22.12 -24.41
C LEU A 16 -8.60 21.58 -24.20
N ARG A 17 -7.61 22.11 -24.94
CA ARG A 17 -6.19 21.74 -24.75
C ARG A 17 -5.68 22.10 -23.36
N TYR A 18 -5.98 23.30 -22.88
CA TYR A 18 -5.61 23.72 -21.53
C TYR A 18 -6.20 22.79 -20.45
N ASN A 19 -7.49 22.45 -20.55
CA ASN A 19 -8.13 21.55 -19.60
C ASN A 19 -7.54 20.13 -19.65
N ILE A 20 -7.22 19.62 -20.84
CA ILE A 20 -6.54 18.33 -20.99
C ILE A 20 -5.18 18.34 -20.31
N ASP A 21 -4.38 19.39 -20.52
CA ASP A 21 -3.04 19.48 -19.95
C ASP A 21 -3.07 19.66 -18.42
N ASP A 22 -3.99 20.47 -17.88
CA ASP A 22 -4.21 20.58 -16.43
C ASP A 22 -4.63 19.24 -15.81
N TYR A 23 -5.52 18.51 -16.46
CA TYR A 23 -5.97 17.20 -15.97
C TYR A 23 -4.84 16.15 -16.01
N LYS A 24 -3.99 16.14 -17.05
CA LYS A 24 -2.77 15.30 -17.08
C LYS A 24 -1.89 15.57 -15.87
N MET A 25 -1.56 16.84 -15.60
CA MET A 25 -0.69 17.20 -14.47
C MET A 25 -1.27 16.73 -13.13
N LYS A 26 -2.59 16.82 -12.96
CA LYS A 26 -3.27 16.33 -11.75
C LYS A 26 -3.19 14.81 -11.62
N LEU A 27 -3.42 14.08 -12.71
CA LEU A 27 -3.33 12.62 -12.72
C LEU A 27 -1.90 12.14 -12.47
N ASP A 28 -0.89 12.75 -13.11
CA ASP A 28 0.52 12.41 -12.92
C ASP A 28 0.94 12.60 -11.46
N LYS A 29 0.52 13.71 -10.84
CA LYS A 29 0.77 13.95 -9.43
C LYS A 29 0.11 12.88 -8.56
N LYS A 30 -1.16 12.57 -8.81
CA LYS A 30 -1.89 11.56 -8.05
C LYS A 30 -1.26 10.17 -8.18
N LEU A 31 -0.80 9.80 -9.38
CA LEU A 31 -0.12 8.54 -9.63
C LEU A 31 1.17 8.46 -8.81
N LYS A 32 1.99 9.52 -8.86
CA LYS A 32 3.23 9.61 -8.09
C LYS A 32 2.98 9.51 -6.58
N ASP A 33 2.00 10.22 -6.06
CA ASP A 33 1.65 10.19 -4.63
C ASP A 33 1.25 8.76 -4.19
N ILE A 34 0.50 8.03 -5.02
CA ILE A 34 0.13 6.63 -4.75
C ILE A 34 1.35 5.70 -4.80
N GLU A 35 2.25 5.88 -5.75
CA GLU A 35 3.47 5.08 -5.85
C GLU A 35 4.37 5.26 -4.64
N GLU A 36 4.58 6.51 -4.21
CA GLU A 36 5.34 6.84 -3.00
C GLU A 36 4.69 6.22 -1.76
N TYR A 37 3.37 6.27 -1.67
CA TYR A 37 2.64 5.69 -0.55
C TYR A 37 2.70 4.15 -0.53
N ILE A 38 2.57 3.48 -1.68
CA ILE A 38 2.76 2.03 -1.80
C ILE A 38 4.18 1.63 -1.41
N ALA A 39 5.20 2.40 -1.83
CA ALA A 39 6.59 2.14 -1.47
C ALA A 39 6.80 2.25 0.05
N TYR A 40 6.28 3.32 0.67
CA TYR A 40 6.30 3.50 2.12
C TYR A 40 5.65 2.32 2.87
N LEU A 41 4.44 1.93 2.46
CA LEU A 41 3.73 0.80 3.07
C LEU A 41 4.49 -0.52 2.88
N SER A 42 5.13 -0.70 1.73
CA SER A 42 5.92 -1.90 1.44
C SER A 42 7.16 -2.00 2.32
N GLU A 43 7.86 -0.89 2.54
CA GLU A 43 8.98 -0.82 3.48
C GLU A 43 8.54 -1.10 4.91
N LYS A 44 7.45 -0.47 5.35
CA LYS A 44 6.88 -0.68 6.68
C LYS A 44 6.48 -2.14 6.90
N ARG A 45 5.86 -2.78 5.91
CA ARG A 45 5.54 -4.22 5.92
C ARG A 45 6.80 -5.07 6.10
N MET A 46 7.90 -4.74 5.41
CA MET A 46 9.16 -5.46 5.56
C MET A 46 9.72 -5.36 6.99
N GLN A 47 9.66 -4.17 7.58
CA GLN A 47 10.08 -3.96 8.97
C GLN A 47 9.23 -4.76 9.96
N LEU A 48 7.91 -4.79 9.76
CA LEU A 48 7.01 -5.60 10.60
C LEU A 48 7.29 -7.10 10.47
N LYS A 49 7.58 -7.61 9.27
CA LYS A 49 7.93 -9.03 9.09
C LYS A 49 9.19 -9.41 9.87
N LYS A 50 10.23 -8.57 9.83
CA LYS A 50 11.43 -8.77 10.66
C LYS A 50 11.12 -8.78 12.16
N LEU A 51 10.19 -7.94 12.60
CA LEU A 51 9.76 -7.89 13.99
C LEU A 51 8.94 -9.12 14.39
N ILE A 52 8.09 -9.64 13.50
CA ILE A 52 7.40 -10.92 13.70
C ILE A 52 8.43 -12.03 13.86
N ASP A 53 9.40 -12.12 12.95
CA ASP A 53 10.45 -13.15 12.99
C ASP A 53 11.24 -13.09 14.30
N SER A 54 11.59 -11.89 14.78
CA SER A 54 12.35 -11.75 16.04
C SER A 54 11.54 -12.13 17.27
N ILE A 55 10.25 -11.80 17.32
CA ILE A 55 9.37 -12.17 18.43
C ILE A 55 9.07 -13.68 18.39
N SER A 56 8.88 -14.27 17.22
CA SER A 56 8.72 -15.71 17.04
C SER A 56 9.94 -16.47 17.59
N LEU A 57 11.15 -16.03 17.24
CA LEU A 57 12.39 -16.60 17.77
C LEU A 57 12.49 -16.45 19.29
N ALA A 58 12.14 -15.28 19.84
CA ALA A 58 12.14 -15.07 21.28
C ALA A 58 11.14 -15.99 22.00
N LEU A 59 9.96 -16.19 21.40
CA LEU A 59 8.94 -17.10 21.90
C LEU A 59 9.42 -18.56 21.88
N GLU A 60 10.00 -19.01 20.77
CA GLU A 60 10.57 -20.35 20.64
C GLU A 60 11.68 -20.60 21.66
N ASN A 61 12.63 -19.66 21.81
CA ASN A 61 13.68 -19.76 22.81
C ASN A 61 13.12 -19.86 24.23
N LYS A 62 12.07 -19.08 24.53
CA LYS A 62 11.43 -19.14 25.85
C LYS A 62 10.77 -20.51 26.12
N TYR A 63 10.15 -21.11 25.11
CA TYR A 63 9.63 -22.48 25.22
C TYR A 63 10.75 -23.50 25.47
N ILE A 64 11.90 -23.36 24.81
CA ILE A 64 13.08 -24.21 25.02
C ILE A 64 13.59 -24.07 26.46
N ASP A 65 13.80 -22.83 26.93
CA ASP A 65 14.31 -22.55 28.27
C ASP A 65 13.43 -23.19 29.36
N ILE A 66 12.11 -23.12 29.21
CA ILE A 66 11.16 -23.71 30.15
C ILE A 66 11.19 -25.24 30.07
N ALA A 67 11.21 -25.80 28.85
CA ALA A 67 11.28 -27.25 28.67
C ALA A 67 12.53 -27.83 29.32
N ASP A 68 13.67 -27.16 29.16
CA ASP A 68 14.94 -27.54 29.77
C ASP A 68 14.91 -27.39 31.30
N LEU A 69 14.38 -26.27 31.81
CA LEU A 69 14.32 -25.99 33.25
C LEU A 69 13.48 -27.02 34.02
N TYR A 70 12.36 -27.44 33.45
CA TYR A 70 11.44 -28.40 34.07
C TYR A 70 11.66 -29.84 33.58
N ASN A 71 12.66 -30.09 32.71
CA ASN A 71 12.94 -31.39 32.10
C ASN A 71 11.67 -32.03 31.47
N ILE A 72 10.91 -31.18 30.76
CA ILE A 72 9.67 -31.56 30.08
C ILE A 72 10.04 -32.43 28.88
N ARG A 73 9.59 -33.69 28.88
CA ARG A 73 9.93 -34.68 27.83
C ARG A 73 8.76 -34.98 26.89
N CYS A 74 7.58 -34.43 27.17
CA CYS A 74 6.35 -34.66 26.42
C CYS A 74 5.60 -33.33 26.29
N ALA A 75 4.64 -33.26 25.37
CA ALA A 75 3.83 -32.06 25.21
C ALA A 75 3.03 -31.77 26.49
N GLU A 76 3.35 -30.66 27.15
CA GLU A 76 2.66 -30.14 28.32
C GLU A 76 2.24 -28.69 28.09
N GLU A 77 1.11 -28.27 28.67
CA GLU A 77 0.70 -26.87 28.62
C GLU A 77 1.62 -26.03 29.50
N VAL A 78 2.36 -25.12 28.86
CA VAL A 78 3.20 -24.14 29.55
C VAL A 78 2.37 -22.89 29.85
N HIS A 79 2.11 -22.65 31.13
CA HIS A 79 1.48 -21.42 31.62
C HIS A 79 2.54 -20.44 32.12
N ASP A 80 3.11 -19.69 31.19
CA ASP A 80 4.10 -18.65 31.47
C ASP A 80 3.58 -17.28 31.00
N ASN A 81 3.67 -16.28 31.88
CA ASN A 81 3.16 -14.94 31.62
C ASN A 81 3.94 -14.21 30.50
N GLU A 82 5.23 -14.51 30.36
CA GLU A 82 6.07 -13.93 29.32
C GLU A 82 5.73 -14.54 27.96
N ILE A 83 5.50 -15.85 27.90
CA ILE A 83 4.96 -16.53 26.71
C ILE A 83 3.60 -15.94 26.31
N ALA A 84 2.69 -15.73 27.25
CA ALA A 84 1.39 -15.11 26.97
C ALA A 84 1.55 -13.68 26.41
N SER A 85 2.46 -12.89 26.97
CA SER A 85 2.78 -11.54 26.50
C SER A 85 3.37 -11.54 25.08
N LEU A 86 4.35 -12.41 24.82
CA LEU A 86 4.98 -12.56 23.50
C LEU A 86 3.96 -12.98 22.44
N ARG A 87 3.08 -13.94 22.75
CA ARG A 87 1.99 -14.35 21.85
C ARG A 87 1.02 -13.20 21.56
N ASN A 88 0.64 -12.42 22.57
CA ASN A 88 -0.23 -11.28 22.37
C ASN A 88 0.42 -10.20 21.49
N ASN A 89 1.70 -9.89 21.72
CA ASN A 89 2.45 -8.95 20.89
C ASN A 89 2.54 -9.41 19.44
N LEU A 90 2.84 -10.70 19.24
CA LEU A 90 2.91 -11.32 17.91
C LEU A 90 1.56 -11.21 17.18
N ASN A 91 0.46 -11.56 17.84
CA ASN A 91 -0.90 -11.42 17.29
C ASN A 91 -1.22 -9.97 16.87
N GLN A 92 -0.84 -8.98 17.70
CA GLN A 92 -1.09 -7.57 17.39
C GLN A 92 -0.30 -7.10 16.17
N ILE A 93 0.96 -7.50 16.05
CA ILE A 93 1.85 -7.12 14.96
C ILE A 93 1.41 -7.81 13.66
N GLU A 94 1.04 -9.09 13.71
CA GLU A 94 0.49 -9.82 12.57
C GLU A 94 -0.81 -9.20 12.07
N ALA A 95 -1.74 -8.87 12.97
CA ALA A 95 -2.97 -8.17 12.62
C ALA A 95 -2.68 -6.83 11.94
N TYR A 96 -1.70 -6.08 12.45
CA TYR A 96 -1.28 -4.82 11.84
C TYR A 96 -0.61 -5.03 10.47
N CYS A 97 0.21 -6.06 10.31
CA CYS A 97 0.82 -6.41 9.03
C CYS A 97 -0.24 -6.77 7.98
N ALA A 98 -1.27 -7.53 8.36
CA ALA A 98 -2.40 -7.87 7.49
C ALA A 98 -3.18 -6.61 7.04
N GLN A 99 -3.37 -5.64 7.94
CA GLN A 99 -3.99 -4.35 7.58
C GLN A 99 -3.15 -3.57 6.57
N ILE A 100 -1.81 -3.57 6.70
CA ILE A 100 -0.93 -2.92 5.72
C ILE A 100 -1.02 -3.61 4.36
N GLU A 101 -1.02 -4.95 4.32
CA GLU A 101 -1.15 -5.70 3.08
C GLU A 101 -2.49 -5.41 2.37
N SER A 102 -3.58 -5.30 3.13
CA SER A 102 -4.88 -4.87 2.62
C SER A 102 -4.83 -3.47 2.01
N LYS A 103 -4.22 -2.49 2.70
CA LYS A 103 -4.05 -1.12 2.19
C LYS A 103 -3.21 -1.06 0.92
N ILE A 104 -2.12 -1.83 0.83
CA ILE A 104 -1.32 -1.92 -0.39
C ILE A 104 -2.17 -2.43 -1.56
N SER A 105 -3.00 -3.46 -1.33
CA SER A 105 -3.90 -4.00 -2.36
C SER A 105 -4.94 -2.97 -2.81
N GLU A 106 -5.51 -2.21 -1.88
CA GLU A 106 -6.45 -1.13 -2.19
C GLU A 106 -5.79 -0.03 -3.04
N GLN A 107 -4.62 0.44 -2.63
CA GLN A 107 -3.86 1.45 -3.37
C GLN A 107 -3.43 0.97 -4.75
N ALA A 108 -3.09 -0.31 -4.91
CA ALA A 108 -2.80 -0.90 -6.22
C ALA A 108 -4.01 -0.86 -7.17
N LYS A 109 -5.23 -1.09 -6.65
CA LYS A 109 -6.46 -0.97 -7.44
C LYS A 109 -6.74 0.47 -7.85
N GLU A 110 -6.49 1.43 -6.94
CA GLU A 110 -6.63 2.85 -7.25
C GLU A 110 -5.62 3.29 -8.32
N LYS A 111 -4.36 2.87 -8.20
CA LYS A 111 -3.32 3.09 -9.22
C LYS A 111 -3.77 2.60 -10.60
N MET A 112 -4.26 1.36 -10.71
CA MET A 112 -4.77 0.82 -11.98
C MET A 112 -5.93 1.63 -12.56
N THR A 113 -6.76 2.24 -11.70
CA THR A 113 -7.87 3.07 -12.15
C THR A 113 -7.36 4.39 -12.72
N ILE A 114 -6.40 5.03 -12.05
CA ILE A 114 -5.77 6.27 -12.51
C ILE A 114 -4.97 6.06 -13.79
N GLU A 115 -4.26 4.93 -13.92
CA GLU A 115 -3.56 4.58 -15.18
C GLU A 115 -4.53 4.52 -16.36
N LYS A 116 -5.74 3.96 -16.18
CA LYS A 116 -6.79 3.97 -17.21
C LYS A 116 -7.27 5.38 -17.53
N GLU A 117 -7.41 6.24 -16.54
CA GLU A 117 -7.76 7.66 -16.74
C GLU A 117 -6.65 8.39 -17.52
N CYS A 118 -5.37 8.15 -17.20
CA CYS A 118 -4.23 8.69 -17.94
C CYS A 118 -4.26 8.26 -19.41
N HIS A 119 -4.51 6.97 -19.68
CA HIS A 119 -4.62 6.46 -21.04
C HIS A 119 -5.75 7.14 -21.82
N LEU A 120 -6.91 7.34 -21.20
CA LEU A 120 -8.04 8.02 -21.83
C LEU A 120 -7.69 9.48 -22.16
N ILE A 121 -7.06 10.20 -21.24
CA ILE A 121 -6.68 11.60 -21.43
C ILE A 121 -5.58 11.75 -22.49
N HIS A 122 -4.64 10.81 -22.57
CA HIS A 122 -3.68 10.76 -23.67
C HIS A 122 -4.35 10.54 -25.02
N TYR A 123 -5.33 9.64 -25.09
CA TYR A 123 -6.13 9.46 -26.30
C TYR A 123 -6.88 10.74 -26.69
N MET A 124 -7.58 11.37 -25.75
CA MET A 124 -8.28 12.64 -25.99
C MET A 124 -7.33 13.73 -26.47
N SER A 125 -6.14 13.82 -25.88
CA SER A 125 -5.11 14.78 -26.30
C SER A 125 -4.57 14.54 -27.71
N ALA A 126 -4.59 13.30 -28.21
CA ALA A 126 -4.10 12.98 -29.55
C ALA A 126 -5.13 13.29 -30.64
N VAL A 127 -6.40 13.36 -30.28
CA VAL A 127 -7.54 13.57 -31.20
C VAL A 127 -8.08 15.02 -31.14
N ALA A 128 -7.75 15.78 -30.09
CA ALA A 128 -8.12 17.19 -29.86
C ALA A 128 -7.31 18.18 -30.71
#